data_AF-A0A960N2D0-F1
#
_entry.id   AF-A0A960N2D0-F1
#
_cell.length_a   1.000
_cell.length_b   1.000
_cell.length_c   1.000
_cell.angle_alpha   90.00
_cell.angle_beta   90.00
_cell.angle_gamma   90.00
#
_symmetry.space_group_name_H-M   'P 1'
#
loop_
_entity.id
_entity.type
_entity.pdbx_description
1 polymer ?
#
loop_
_entity_poly.entity_id
_entity_poly.type
_entity_poly.pdbx_seq_one_letter_code
_entity_poly.pdbx_strand_id
1 'polypeptide(L)'
;MPWMFAIILATILWYFGDFFAALAGFAFGWILGFVIRFFLRREREQIERKKQRSRRSKEAAGRRPPIQRASTRRERQPVLPPKKDDGLKWFGPSEKFKVHGYSIERPMLYSSNGRLPWPGEPSAIDPSLPVARPARGEAARLGYYCNFDYLTPGQRGAYLEWLAQGRRDADPAERDLGYVFLFFYGLERRILLVRDPDSRLRQEIVELLEHYGPSTRSRSLRTYFLELLHFSSYLEGTEVYREVWPKWLTAHGAKLDG
;
A
#
# COMPACT_ATOMS: atom_id res chain seq x y z
N MET A 1 -2.26 3.82 73.29
CA MET A 1 -1.58 2.73 72.55
C MET A 1 -2.12 2.51 71.12
N PRO A 2 -2.23 3.53 70.24
CA PRO A 2 -2.67 3.34 68.85
C PRO A 2 -1.54 2.95 67.88
N TRP A 3 -0.28 3.17 68.25
CA TRP A 3 0.89 2.95 67.37
C TRP A 3 1.24 1.46 67.16
N MET A 4 0.88 0.58 68.09
CA MET A 4 1.10 -0.87 67.94
C MET A 4 0.21 -1.51 66.86
N PHE A 5 -1.04 -1.04 66.70
CA PHE A 5 -1.96 -1.57 65.66
C PHE A 5 -1.52 -1.17 64.24
N ALA A 6 -0.94 0.03 64.08
CA ALA A 6 -0.41 0.49 62.79
C ALA A 6 0.78 -0.38 62.31
N ILE A 7 1.63 -0.83 63.23
CA ILE A 7 2.79 -1.67 62.89
C ILE A 7 2.34 -3.08 62.47
N ILE A 8 1.36 -3.66 63.17
CA ILE A 8 0.80 -4.99 62.83
C ILE A 8 0.05 -4.93 61.49
N LEU A 9 -0.72 -3.87 61.24
CA LEU A 9 -1.43 -3.70 59.97
C LEU A 9 -0.47 -3.49 58.79
N ALA A 10 0.61 -2.72 58.99
CA ALA A 10 1.64 -2.51 57.98
C ALA A 10 2.44 -3.79 57.66
N THR A 11 2.72 -4.62 58.67
CA THR A 11 3.39 -5.92 58.44
C THR A 11 2.49 -6.92 57.75
N ILE A 12 1.19 -6.96 58.06
CA ILE A 12 0.21 -7.79 57.34
C ILE A 12 0.09 -7.31 55.88
N LEU A 13 -0.04 -5.99 55.65
CA LEU A 13 -0.13 -5.45 54.28
C LEU A 13 1.15 -5.68 53.47
N TRP A 14 2.33 -5.65 54.09
CA TRP A 14 3.59 -6.00 53.43
C TRP A 14 3.66 -7.49 53.08
N TYR A 15 3.25 -8.37 54.00
CA TYR A 15 3.29 -9.82 53.78
C TYR A 15 2.25 -10.33 52.75
N PHE A 16 1.11 -9.64 52.62
CA PHE A 16 0.06 -9.99 51.65
C PHE A 16 0.20 -9.28 50.29
N GLY A 17 0.91 -8.16 50.20
CA GLY A 17 1.12 -7.42 48.94
C GLY A 17 1.86 -8.24 47.88
N ASP A 18 2.89 -8.98 48.28
CA ASP A 18 3.69 -9.81 47.37
C ASP A 18 2.95 -11.10 46.96
N PHE A 19 2.05 -11.60 47.81
CA PHE A 19 1.26 -12.80 47.54
C PHE A 19 0.20 -12.58 46.45
N PHE A 20 -0.45 -11.41 46.42
CA PHE A 20 -1.45 -11.06 45.40
C PHE A 20 -0.81 -10.61 44.07
N ALA A 21 0.38 -9.99 44.09
CA ALA A 21 1.13 -9.63 42.88
C ALA A 21 1.61 -10.87 42.10
N ALA A 22 2.03 -11.93 42.80
CA ALA A 22 2.46 -13.19 42.18
C ALA A 22 1.30 -13.98 41.53
N LEU A 23 0.11 -13.98 42.15
CA LEU A 23 -1.10 -14.63 41.63
C LEU A 23 -1.66 -13.93 40.39
N ALA A 24 -1.60 -12.59 40.33
CA ALA A 24 -2.04 -11.81 39.17
C ALA A 24 -1.11 -11.98 37.95
N GLY A 25 0.21 -12.04 38.17
CA GLY A 25 1.21 -12.26 37.11
C GLY A 25 1.11 -13.66 36.48
N PHE A 26 0.84 -14.69 37.29
CA PHE A 26 0.70 -16.06 36.80
C PHE A 26 -0.56 -16.26 35.95
N ALA A 27 -1.69 -15.66 36.34
CA ALA A 27 -2.95 -15.74 35.59
C ALA A 27 -2.85 -15.02 34.23
N PHE A 28 -2.21 -13.84 34.18
CA PHE A 28 -2.01 -13.11 32.92
C PHE A 28 -1.04 -13.83 31.97
N GLY A 29 0.05 -14.39 32.50
CA GLY A 29 0.99 -15.20 31.71
C GLY A 29 0.35 -16.47 31.15
N TRP A 30 -0.52 -17.13 31.92
CA TRP A 30 -1.28 -18.30 31.46
C TRP A 30 -2.32 -17.96 30.40
N ILE A 31 -3.08 -16.87 30.57
CA ILE A 31 -4.07 -16.41 29.58
C ILE A 31 -3.37 -15.98 28.29
N LEU A 32 -2.29 -15.21 28.38
CA LEU A 32 -1.52 -14.80 27.20
C LEU A 32 -0.89 -16.01 26.50
N GLY A 33 -0.34 -16.96 27.26
CA GLY A 33 0.18 -18.22 26.73
C GLY A 33 -0.90 -19.07 26.06
N PHE A 34 -2.11 -19.12 26.61
CA PHE A 34 -3.25 -19.83 26.02
C PHE A 34 -3.74 -19.16 24.73
N VAL A 35 -3.82 -17.83 24.70
CA VAL A 35 -4.18 -17.06 23.50
C VAL A 35 -3.14 -17.24 22.41
N ILE A 36 -1.83 -17.15 22.73
CA ILE A 36 -0.75 -17.40 21.77
C ILE A 36 -0.82 -18.83 21.26
N ARG A 37 -1.00 -19.83 22.13
CA ARG A 37 -1.10 -21.25 21.74
C ARG A 37 -2.36 -21.53 20.91
N PHE A 38 -3.46 -20.84 21.19
CA PHE A 38 -4.69 -20.90 20.41
C PHE A 38 -4.51 -20.31 19.00
N PHE A 39 -3.88 -19.13 18.90
CA PHE A 39 -3.56 -18.51 17.61
C PHE A 39 -2.57 -19.34 16.78
N LEU A 40 -1.49 -19.84 17.39
CA LEU A 40 -0.53 -20.73 16.74
C LEU A 40 -1.17 -22.06 16.29
N ARG A 41 -2.10 -22.61 17.07
CA ARG A 41 -2.87 -23.81 16.68
C ARG A 41 -3.77 -23.53 15.48
N ARG A 42 -4.47 -22.39 15.47
CA ARG A 42 -5.35 -21.98 14.37
C ARG A 42 -4.58 -21.75 13.06
N GLU A 43 -3.38 -21.17 13.12
CA GLU A 43 -2.52 -21.02 11.96
C GLU A 43 -2.00 -22.37 11.44
N ARG A 44 -1.60 -23.30 12.33
CA ARG A 44 -1.21 -24.66 11.92
C ARG A 44 -2.36 -25.39 11.22
N GLU A 45 -3.57 -25.28 11.73
CA GLU A 45 -4.76 -25.88 11.10
C GLU A 45 -5.04 -25.27 9.72
N GLN A 46 -4.83 -23.96 9.53
CA GLN A 46 -4.96 -23.28 8.23
C GLN A 46 -3.88 -23.73 7.24
N ILE A 47 -2.63 -23.85 7.69
CA ILE A 47 -1.50 -24.30 6.87
C ILE A 47 -1.69 -25.76 6.44
N GLU A 48 -2.11 -26.65 7.34
CA GLU A 48 -2.37 -28.04 7.00
C GLU A 48 -3.58 -28.18 6.07
N ARG A 49 -4.65 -27.39 6.25
CA ARG A 49 -5.76 -27.32 5.28
C ARG A 49 -5.29 -26.86 3.90
N LYS A 50 -4.42 -25.86 3.81
CA LYS A 50 -3.83 -25.38 2.55
C LYS A 50 -2.95 -26.46 1.89
N LYS A 51 -2.11 -27.15 2.67
CA LYS A 51 -1.29 -28.27 2.17
C LYS A 51 -2.15 -29.43 1.68
N GLN A 52 -3.21 -29.79 2.39
CA GLN A 52 -4.09 -30.88 2.00
C GLN A 52 -4.93 -30.54 0.75
N ARG A 53 -5.36 -29.27 0.61
CA ARG A 53 -6.01 -28.78 -0.62
C ARG A 53 -5.04 -28.77 -1.81
N SER A 54 -3.78 -28.41 -1.59
CA SER A 54 -2.71 -28.47 -2.59
C SER A 54 -2.38 -29.90 -3.01
N ARG A 55 -2.28 -30.84 -2.06
CA ARG A 55 -2.08 -32.28 -2.33
C ARG A 55 -3.24 -32.88 -3.12
N ARG A 56 -4.50 -32.61 -2.72
CA ARG A 56 -5.69 -33.04 -3.48
C ARG A 56 -5.73 -32.46 -4.89
N SER A 57 -5.34 -31.19 -5.07
CA SER A 57 -5.22 -30.56 -6.39
C SER A 57 -4.16 -31.24 -7.26
N LYS A 58 -2.99 -31.56 -6.69
CA LYS A 58 -1.92 -32.28 -7.39
C LYS A 58 -2.31 -33.73 -7.73
N GLU A 59 -3.00 -34.43 -6.84
CA GLU A 59 -3.52 -35.79 -7.10
C GLU A 59 -4.61 -35.79 -8.19
N ALA A 60 -5.49 -34.77 -8.21
CA ALA A 60 -6.46 -34.58 -9.28
C ALA A 60 -5.79 -34.25 -10.62
N ALA A 61 -4.69 -33.46 -10.61
CA ALA A 61 -3.91 -33.13 -11.80
C ALA A 61 -3.06 -34.30 -12.33
N GLY A 62 -2.74 -35.29 -11.48
CA GLY A 62 -2.01 -36.50 -11.85
C GLY A 62 -2.85 -37.52 -12.63
N ARG A 63 -4.18 -37.44 -12.56
CA ARG A 63 -5.09 -38.27 -13.37
C ARG A 63 -5.38 -37.57 -14.70
N ARG A 64 -4.44 -37.68 -15.65
CA ARG A 64 -4.68 -37.20 -17.02
C ARG A 64 -5.69 -38.12 -17.74
N PRO A 65 -6.82 -37.62 -18.24
CA PRO A 65 -7.62 -38.37 -19.22
C PRO A 65 -6.85 -38.47 -20.54
N PRO A 66 -7.16 -39.47 -21.41
CA PRO A 66 -6.44 -39.66 -22.65
C PRO A 66 -6.62 -38.44 -23.57
N ILE A 67 -5.51 -38.02 -24.17
CA ILE A 67 -5.42 -36.84 -25.06
C ILE A 67 -6.27 -37.11 -26.32
N GLN A 68 -7.44 -36.49 -26.40
CA GLN A 68 -8.14 -36.34 -27.69
C GLN A 68 -7.54 -35.15 -28.44
N ARG A 69 -7.13 -35.40 -29.68
CA ARG A 69 -6.55 -34.39 -30.58
C ARG A 69 -7.58 -33.30 -30.91
N ALA A 70 -7.07 -32.07 -30.83
CA ALA A 70 -7.59 -30.76 -31.19
C ALA A 70 -8.89 -30.66 -32.03
N SER A 71 -9.80 -29.81 -31.55
CA SER A 71 -10.41 -28.79 -32.40
C SER A 71 -10.17 -27.42 -31.79
N THR A 72 -9.82 -26.46 -32.63
CA THR A 72 -9.49 -25.06 -32.33
C THR A 72 -10.68 -24.34 -31.68
N ARG A 73 -10.88 -24.55 -30.38
CA ARG A 73 -11.79 -23.75 -29.58
C ARG A 73 -11.05 -22.47 -29.20
N ARG A 74 -11.29 -21.40 -29.97
CA ARG A 74 -10.94 -20.00 -29.65
C ARG A 74 -11.15 -19.79 -28.15
N GLU A 75 -10.07 -19.64 -27.38
CA GLU A 75 -10.12 -19.37 -25.95
C GLU A 75 -10.93 -18.09 -25.77
N ARG A 76 -12.15 -18.21 -25.24
CA ARG A 76 -12.91 -17.05 -24.80
C ARG A 76 -12.16 -16.52 -23.60
N GLN A 77 -11.54 -15.35 -23.75
CA GLN A 77 -11.09 -14.55 -22.62
C GLN A 77 -12.21 -14.54 -21.56
N PRO A 78 -11.88 -14.67 -20.26
CA PRO A 78 -12.87 -14.50 -19.22
C PRO A 78 -13.47 -13.11 -19.38
N VAL A 79 -14.74 -13.05 -19.77
CA VAL A 79 -15.49 -11.80 -19.83
C VAL A 79 -15.60 -11.34 -18.39
N LEU A 80 -14.78 -10.34 -18.03
CA LEU A 80 -14.91 -9.66 -16.74
C LEU A 80 -16.36 -9.21 -16.60
N PRO A 81 -16.99 -9.39 -15.43
CA PRO A 81 -18.34 -8.90 -15.21
C PRO A 81 -18.40 -7.41 -15.61
N PRO A 82 -19.52 -6.95 -16.20
CA PRO A 82 -19.66 -5.56 -16.61
C PRO A 82 -19.31 -4.66 -15.43
N LYS A 83 -18.32 -3.79 -15.64
CA LYS A 83 -17.80 -2.89 -14.62
C LYS A 83 -18.98 -2.04 -14.14
N LYS A 84 -19.42 -2.24 -12.90
CA LYS A 84 -20.34 -1.31 -12.24
C LYS A 84 -19.65 0.05 -12.31
N ASP A 85 -20.33 1.08 -12.82
CA ASP A 85 -19.79 2.43 -12.83
C ASP A 85 -19.59 2.85 -11.37
N ASP A 86 -18.36 2.68 -10.89
CA ASP A 86 -17.93 3.03 -9.55
C ASP A 86 -17.75 4.55 -9.41
N GLY A 87 -18.08 5.32 -10.45
CA GLY A 87 -17.86 6.75 -10.52
C GLY A 87 -16.38 7.11 -10.63
N LEU A 88 -15.50 6.12 -10.84
CA LEU A 88 -14.06 6.27 -10.90
C LEU A 88 -13.60 6.56 -12.33
N LYS A 89 -13.14 7.79 -12.57
CA LYS A 89 -12.65 8.25 -13.86
C LYS A 89 -11.14 8.40 -13.86
N TRP A 90 -10.48 7.83 -14.86
CA TRP A 90 -9.05 8.04 -15.12
C TRP A 90 -8.83 9.28 -15.97
N PHE A 91 -7.83 10.09 -15.63
CA PHE A 91 -7.31 11.16 -16.47
C PHE A 91 -5.86 10.83 -16.84
N GLY A 92 -5.62 10.60 -18.13
CA GLY A 92 -4.34 10.13 -18.66
C GLY A 92 -3.30 11.23 -18.90
N PRO A 93 -2.11 10.85 -19.37
CA PRO A 93 -0.97 11.75 -19.56
C PRO A 93 -1.14 12.81 -20.67
N SER A 94 -2.12 12.66 -21.55
CA SER A 94 -2.43 13.65 -22.60
C SER A 94 -3.63 14.54 -22.26
N GLU A 95 -4.18 14.40 -21.06
CA GLU A 95 -5.35 15.15 -20.61
C GLU A 95 -4.96 16.30 -19.69
N LYS A 96 -5.98 17.08 -19.30
CA LYS A 96 -5.89 18.10 -18.26
C LYS A 96 -6.97 17.84 -17.22
N PHE A 97 -6.63 18.05 -15.95
CA PHE A 97 -7.57 17.94 -14.85
C PHE A 97 -7.63 19.25 -14.09
N LYS A 98 -8.84 19.80 -13.93
CA LYS A 98 -9.07 21.07 -13.23
C LYS A 98 -9.94 20.83 -12.02
N VAL A 99 -9.50 21.34 -10.86
CA VAL A 99 -10.21 21.17 -9.59
C VAL A 99 -9.83 22.29 -8.62
N HIS A 100 -10.81 22.91 -7.96
CA HIS A 100 -10.59 23.94 -6.93
C HIS A 100 -9.57 25.03 -7.31
N GLY A 101 -9.58 25.48 -8.58
CA GLY A 101 -8.65 26.50 -9.11
C GLY A 101 -7.27 25.99 -9.55
N TYR A 102 -6.93 24.74 -9.27
CA TYR A 102 -5.73 24.08 -9.76
C TYR A 102 -5.94 23.53 -11.17
N SER A 103 -4.92 23.64 -12.02
CA SER A 103 -4.86 22.99 -13.34
C SER A 103 -3.68 22.05 -13.36
N ILE A 104 -3.97 20.76 -13.49
CA ILE A 104 -2.98 19.69 -13.49
C ILE A 104 -2.80 19.21 -14.93
N GLU A 105 -1.63 19.47 -15.46
CA GLU A 105 -1.18 18.97 -16.77
C GLU A 105 -0.64 17.55 -16.61
N ARG A 106 -0.89 16.67 -17.59
CA ARG A 106 -0.47 15.25 -17.54
C ARG A 106 -0.87 14.57 -16.21
N PRO A 107 -2.18 14.55 -15.88
CA PRO A 107 -2.69 14.23 -14.55
C PRO A 107 -2.32 12.84 -14.06
N MET A 108 -2.49 11.80 -14.89
CA MET A 108 -2.21 10.40 -14.54
C MET A 108 -2.79 9.99 -13.16
N LEU A 109 -4.04 10.36 -12.93
CA LEU A 109 -4.73 10.17 -11.66
C LEU A 109 -6.18 9.75 -11.87
N TYR A 110 -6.77 9.25 -10.79
CA TYR A 110 -8.20 8.99 -10.74
C TYR A 110 -8.95 10.15 -10.08
N SER A 111 -10.17 10.36 -10.51
CA SER A 111 -11.16 11.19 -9.81
C SER A 111 -12.43 10.39 -9.59
N SER A 112 -13.15 10.67 -8.51
CA SER A 112 -14.44 10.04 -8.22
C SER A 112 -15.57 11.08 -8.13
N ASN A 113 -16.80 10.62 -8.34
CA ASN A 113 -18.01 11.39 -8.05
C ASN A 113 -18.50 11.10 -6.63
N GLY A 114 -17.70 11.44 -5.62
CA GLY A 114 -17.99 11.16 -4.21
C GLY A 114 -17.21 9.98 -3.63
N ARG A 115 -17.55 9.63 -2.38
CA ARG A 115 -16.91 8.54 -1.62
C ARG A 115 -17.13 7.19 -2.29
N LEU A 116 -16.02 6.48 -2.55
CA LEU A 116 -16.04 5.15 -3.13
C LEU A 116 -16.32 4.06 -2.07
N PRO A 117 -17.12 3.02 -2.39
CA PRO A 117 -17.34 1.90 -1.50
C PRO A 117 -16.05 1.07 -1.33
N TRP A 118 -15.87 0.47 -0.16
CA TRP A 118 -14.70 -0.38 0.13
C TRP A 118 -14.56 -1.52 -0.91
N PRO A 119 -13.34 -1.81 -1.43
CA PRO A 119 -12.04 -1.30 -0.98
C PRO A 119 -11.65 0.12 -1.46
N GLY A 120 -12.46 0.74 -2.33
CA GLY A 120 -12.27 2.11 -2.80
C GLY A 120 -11.07 2.28 -3.74
N GLU A 121 -10.64 3.54 -3.87
CA GLU A 121 -9.37 3.94 -4.51
C GLU A 121 -8.77 5.10 -3.70
N PRO A 122 -7.77 4.87 -2.84
CA PRO A 122 -7.23 5.91 -1.97
C PRO A 122 -6.69 7.14 -2.71
N SER A 123 -6.17 6.96 -3.94
CA SER A 123 -5.62 8.05 -4.76
C SER A 123 -6.67 8.89 -5.47
N ALA A 124 -7.93 8.45 -5.49
CA ALA A 124 -8.97 9.13 -6.24
C ALA A 124 -9.27 10.51 -5.65
N ILE A 125 -9.19 11.53 -6.48
CA ILE A 125 -9.57 12.90 -6.10
C ILE A 125 -11.09 12.99 -6.17
N ASP A 126 -11.73 13.17 -5.03
CA ASP A 126 -13.15 13.58 -4.94
C ASP A 126 -13.23 15.12 -5.02
N PRO A 127 -13.70 15.70 -6.15
CA PRO A 127 -13.78 17.15 -6.31
C PRO A 127 -14.81 17.81 -5.37
N SER A 128 -15.72 17.03 -4.77
CA SER A 128 -16.74 17.58 -3.86
C SER A 128 -16.20 17.93 -2.48
N LEU A 129 -15.03 17.40 -2.11
CA LEU A 129 -14.44 17.63 -0.81
C LEU A 129 -13.82 19.04 -0.70
N PRO A 130 -13.90 19.66 0.49
CA PRO A 130 -13.37 21.00 0.70
C PRO A 130 -11.84 21.02 0.57
N VAL A 131 -11.35 22.05 -0.13
CA VAL A 131 -9.94 22.37 -0.31
C VAL A 131 -9.68 23.75 0.25
N ALA A 132 -8.67 23.86 1.11
CA ALA A 132 -8.22 25.12 1.69
C ALA A 132 -6.84 25.52 1.13
N ARG A 133 -6.32 26.66 1.60
CA ARG A 133 -4.95 27.06 1.29
C ARG A 133 -3.98 25.90 1.61
N PRO A 134 -3.01 25.61 0.72
CA PRO A 134 -2.04 24.54 0.94
C PRO A 134 -1.38 24.60 2.33
N ALA A 135 -1.46 23.51 3.06
CA ALA A 135 -0.76 23.35 4.33
C ALA A 135 0.76 23.32 4.12
N ARG A 136 1.51 23.67 5.17
CA ARG A 136 2.97 23.69 5.22
C ARG A 136 3.45 23.14 6.56
N GLY A 137 4.72 22.72 6.62
CA GLY A 137 5.33 22.19 7.85
C GLY A 137 4.54 21.04 8.45
N GLU A 138 4.38 21.03 9.78
CA GLU A 138 3.70 19.95 10.51
C GLU A 138 2.24 19.75 10.05
N ALA A 139 1.52 20.83 9.71
CA ALA A 139 0.14 20.73 9.24
C ALA A 139 0.02 20.05 7.86
N ALA A 140 1.12 19.97 7.10
CA ALA A 140 1.16 19.26 5.84
C ALA A 140 1.50 17.77 5.99
N ARG A 141 1.90 17.30 7.19
CA ARG A 141 2.30 15.91 7.37
C ARG A 141 1.14 14.95 7.22
N LEU A 142 1.40 13.80 6.61
CA LEU A 142 0.40 12.76 6.37
C LEU A 142 0.57 11.57 7.31
N GLY A 143 -0.54 10.86 7.53
CA GLY A 143 -0.51 9.57 8.22
C GLY A 143 0.04 8.45 7.33
N TYR A 144 0.42 7.33 7.96
CA TYR A 144 1.05 6.18 7.28
C TYR A 144 0.21 5.56 6.14
N TYR A 145 -1.13 5.62 6.24
CA TYR A 145 -2.04 5.17 5.18
C TYR A 145 -2.75 6.37 4.54
N CYS A 146 -2.10 6.97 3.55
CA CYS A 146 -2.63 8.15 2.86
C CYS A 146 -3.87 7.79 2.02
N ASN A 147 -4.95 8.56 2.19
CA ASN A 147 -6.16 8.47 1.40
C ASN A 147 -6.70 9.90 1.20
N PHE A 148 -6.99 10.28 -0.05
CA PHE A 148 -7.42 11.63 -0.39
C PHE A 148 -8.67 12.09 0.39
N ASP A 149 -9.62 11.18 0.62
CA ASP A 149 -10.85 11.47 1.35
C ASP A 149 -10.57 11.84 2.81
N TYR A 150 -9.50 11.30 3.39
CA TYR A 150 -9.13 11.50 4.80
C TYR A 150 -8.17 12.66 5.03
N LEU A 151 -7.68 13.29 3.95
CA LEU A 151 -6.87 14.49 4.07
C LEU A 151 -7.69 15.65 4.64
N THR A 152 -7.07 16.48 5.46
CA THR A 152 -7.65 17.77 5.84
C THR A 152 -7.76 18.69 4.62
N PRO A 153 -8.62 19.72 4.64
CA PRO A 153 -8.72 20.66 3.50
C PRO A 153 -7.39 21.30 3.10
N GLY A 154 -6.51 21.60 4.06
CA GLY A 154 -5.18 22.16 3.79
C GLY A 154 -4.21 21.14 3.19
N GLN A 155 -4.24 19.88 3.64
CA GLN A 155 -3.46 18.78 3.04
C GLN A 155 -3.93 18.50 1.60
N ARG A 156 -5.24 18.54 1.31
CA ARG A 156 -5.74 18.46 -0.08
C ARG A 156 -5.19 19.61 -0.93
N GLY A 157 -5.18 20.83 -0.39
CA GLY A 157 -4.56 21.98 -1.07
C GLY A 157 -3.08 21.75 -1.38
N ALA A 158 -2.31 21.23 -0.42
CA ALA A 158 -0.89 20.90 -0.61
C ALA A 158 -0.67 19.79 -1.65
N TYR A 159 -1.55 18.80 -1.70
CA TYR A 159 -1.49 17.73 -2.70
C TYR A 159 -1.81 18.25 -4.11
N LEU A 160 -2.89 19.02 -4.25
CA LEU A 160 -3.31 19.57 -5.55
C LEU A 160 -2.31 20.58 -6.10
N GLU A 161 -1.71 21.40 -5.23
CA GLU A 161 -0.62 22.30 -5.62
C GLU A 161 0.59 21.52 -6.12
N TRP A 162 1.02 20.48 -5.40
CA TRP A 162 2.13 19.63 -5.80
C TRP A 162 1.87 18.93 -7.15
N LEU A 163 0.64 18.42 -7.38
CA LEU A 163 0.23 17.87 -8.66
C LEU A 163 0.29 18.92 -9.78
N ALA A 164 -0.21 20.14 -9.52
CA ALA A 164 -0.22 21.22 -10.50
C ALA A 164 1.19 21.73 -10.85
N GLN A 165 2.14 21.61 -9.92
CA GLN A 165 3.56 21.90 -10.14
C GLN A 165 4.32 20.77 -10.83
N GLY A 166 3.61 19.77 -11.38
CA GLY A 166 4.22 18.67 -12.12
C GLY A 166 4.87 17.62 -11.22
N ARG A 167 4.43 17.51 -9.96
CA ARG A 167 4.88 16.51 -8.99
C ARG A 167 6.37 16.60 -8.65
N ARG A 168 6.90 17.82 -8.63
CA ARG A 168 8.30 18.11 -8.28
C ARG A 168 8.33 19.23 -7.25
N ASP A 169 9.31 19.15 -6.37
CA ASP A 169 9.62 20.15 -5.36
C ASP A 169 11.02 20.72 -5.60
N ALA A 170 11.19 22.01 -5.31
CA ALA A 170 12.52 22.64 -5.33
C ALA A 170 13.45 22.03 -4.27
N ASP A 171 12.90 21.68 -3.11
CA ASP A 171 13.57 20.91 -2.07
C ASP A 171 12.84 19.57 -1.84
N PRO A 172 13.30 18.47 -2.48
CA PRO A 172 12.65 17.17 -2.33
C PRO A 172 12.79 16.57 -0.93
N ALA A 173 13.72 17.04 -0.09
CA ALA A 173 13.93 16.50 1.25
C ALA A 173 12.82 16.91 2.23
N GLU A 174 12.19 18.06 1.99
CA GLU A 174 11.11 18.61 2.82
C GLU A 174 9.73 18.01 2.50
N ARG A 175 9.60 17.31 1.37
CA ARG A 175 8.33 16.71 0.96
C ARG A 175 8.00 15.50 1.83
N ASP A 176 6.83 15.56 2.48
CA ASP A 176 6.23 14.36 3.05
C ASP A 176 5.92 13.35 1.93
N LEU A 177 6.60 12.21 1.96
CA LEU A 177 6.48 11.18 0.93
C LEU A 177 5.08 10.57 0.86
N GLY A 178 4.22 10.75 1.86
CA GLY A 178 2.83 10.33 1.81
C GLY A 178 2.09 10.88 0.58
N TYR A 179 2.38 12.11 0.15
CA TYR A 179 1.79 12.69 -1.07
C TYR A 179 2.27 11.95 -2.33
N VAL A 180 3.56 11.58 -2.37
CA VAL A 180 4.16 10.83 -3.47
C VAL A 180 3.56 9.43 -3.54
N PHE A 181 3.39 8.77 -2.39
CA PHE A 181 2.72 7.47 -2.29
C PHE A 181 1.24 7.52 -2.66
N LEU A 182 0.52 8.57 -2.25
CA LEU A 182 -0.88 8.76 -2.59
C LEU A 182 -1.08 8.81 -4.11
N PHE A 183 -0.21 9.52 -4.83
CA PHE A 183 -0.22 9.52 -6.29
C PHE A 183 0.19 8.16 -6.89
N PHE A 184 1.24 7.54 -6.33
CA PHE A 184 1.73 6.23 -6.76
C PHE A 184 0.66 5.13 -6.72
N TYR A 185 -0.26 5.14 -5.75
CA TYR A 185 -1.35 4.15 -5.69
C TYR A 185 -2.24 4.18 -6.95
N GLY A 186 -2.48 5.37 -7.52
CA GLY A 186 -3.23 5.51 -8.76
C GLY A 186 -2.49 4.91 -9.96
N LEU A 187 -1.18 5.14 -10.04
CA LEU A 187 -0.32 4.53 -11.06
C LEU A 187 -0.27 3.01 -10.91
N GLU A 188 -0.09 2.50 -9.69
CA GLU A 188 -0.08 1.08 -9.39
C GLU A 188 -1.37 0.39 -9.84
N ARG A 189 -2.53 0.96 -9.50
CA ARG A 189 -3.82 0.46 -10.00
C ARG A 189 -3.89 0.46 -11.52
N ARG A 190 -3.47 1.53 -12.17
CA ARG A 190 -3.53 1.66 -13.63
C ARG A 190 -2.63 0.63 -14.31
N ILE A 191 -1.42 0.44 -13.81
CA ILE A 191 -0.43 -0.49 -14.36
C ILE A 191 -0.83 -1.94 -14.07
N LEU A 192 -1.23 -2.28 -12.84
CA LEU A 192 -1.43 -3.68 -12.44
C LEU A 192 -2.85 -4.20 -12.73
N LEU A 193 -3.88 -3.41 -12.42
CA LEU A 193 -5.27 -3.85 -12.56
C LEU A 193 -5.82 -3.57 -13.96
N VAL A 194 -5.56 -2.37 -14.49
CA VAL A 194 -6.04 -2.00 -15.84
C VAL A 194 -5.08 -2.49 -16.93
N ARG A 195 -3.79 -2.69 -16.60
CA ARG A 195 -2.74 -3.10 -17.55
C ARG A 195 -2.58 -2.12 -18.70
N ASP A 196 -2.59 -0.83 -18.37
CA ASP A 196 -2.37 0.22 -19.35
C ASP A 196 -0.93 0.14 -19.91
N PRO A 197 -0.74 -0.07 -21.22
CA PRO A 197 0.58 -0.22 -21.82
C PRO A 197 1.35 1.11 -21.94
N ASP A 198 0.73 2.26 -21.68
CA ASP A 198 1.37 3.56 -21.82
C ASP A 198 2.67 3.66 -21.00
N SER A 199 3.80 3.76 -21.70
CA SER A 199 5.14 3.79 -21.10
C SER A 199 5.38 5.04 -20.24
N ARG A 200 4.62 6.11 -20.46
CA ARG A 200 4.69 7.33 -19.65
C ARG A 200 4.34 7.09 -18.18
N LEU A 201 3.54 6.05 -17.88
CA LEU A 201 3.24 5.69 -16.49
C LEU A 201 4.47 5.16 -15.75
N ARG A 202 5.25 4.27 -16.40
CA ARG A 202 6.50 3.75 -15.85
C ARG A 202 7.57 4.85 -15.80
N GLN A 203 7.64 5.69 -16.83
CA GLN A 203 8.53 6.84 -16.85
C GLN A 203 8.26 7.79 -15.67
N GLU A 204 7.01 8.10 -15.36
CA GLU A 204 6.70 8.98 -14.21
C GLU A 204 7.17 8.38 -12.88
N ILE A 205 7.09 7.05 -12.71
CA ILE A 205 7.62 6.35 -11.51
C ILE A 205 9.15 6.51 -11.44
N VAL A 206 9.85 6.35 -12.57
CA VAL A 206 11.30 6.56 -12.66
C VAL A 206 11.64 8.00 -12.28
N GLU A 207 10.98 8.99 -12.90
CA GLU A 207 11.29 10.40 -12.63
C GLU A 207 10.98 10.80 -11.17
N LEU A 208 9.93 10.24 -10.55
CA LEU A 208 9.66 10.42 -9.12
C LEU A 208 10.77 9.81 -8.26
N LEU A 209 11.26 8.63 -8.64
CA LEU A 209 12.34 7.96 -7.92
C LEU A 209 13.69 8.70 -8.07
N GLU A 210 13.97 9.25 -9.26
CA GLU A 210 15.15 10.10 -9.49
C GLU A 210 15.09 11.41 -8.70
N HIS A 211 13.90 12.02 -8.63
CA HIS A 211 13.73 13.30 -7.95
C HIS A 211 13.78 13.19 -6.43
N TYR A 212 13.05 12.22 -5.86
CA TYR A 212 12.93 12.08 -4.40
C TYR A 212 13.93 11.09 -3.79
N GLY A 213 14.39 10.09 -4.55
CA GLY A 213 15.25 9.00 -4.07
C GLY A 213 16.57 9.46 -3.43
N PRO A 214 17.34 10.38 -4.06
CA PRO A 214 18.59 10.88 -3.50
C PRO A 214 18.41 11.71 -2.22
N SER A 215 17.28 12.43 -2.12
CA SER A 215 16.99 13.35 -1.01
C SER A 215 16.37 12.66 0.21
N THR A 216 16.10 11.35 0.14
CA THR A 216 15.48 10.59 1.23
C THR A 216 16.19 9.28 1.56
N ARG A 217 16.22 8.94 2.85
CA ARG A 217 16.63 7.61 3.32
C ARG A 217 15.50 6.59 3.29
N SER A 218 14.31 6.96 2.81
CA SER A 218 13.14 6.09 2.74
C SER A 218 13.42 4.82 1.94
N ARG A 219 13.47 3.69 2.64
CA ARG A 219 13.57 2.37 2.01
C ARG A 219 12.29 2.01 1.27
N SER A 220 11.13 2.36 1.83
CA SER A 220 9.84 2.07 1.19
C SER A 220 9.71 2.73 -0.16
N LEU A 221 10.14 3.99 -0.32
CA LEU A 221 10.10 4.68 -1.61
C LEU A 221 10.86 3.87 -2.67
N ARG A 222 12.11 3.52 -2.38
CA ARG A 222 12.94 2.73 -3.30
C ARG A 222 12.33 1.36 -3.56
N THR A 223 11.98 0.61 -2.52
CA THR A 223 11.49 -0.76 -2.64
C THR A 223 10.20 -0.83 -3.46
N TYR A 224 9.15 -0.11 -3.09
CA TYR A 224 7.85 -0.23 -3.77
C TYR A 224 7.91 0.24 -5.23
N PHE A 225 8.63 1.34 -5.49
CA PHE A 225 8.73 1.89 -6.83
C PHE A 225 9.54 0.96 -7.75
N LEU A 226 10.68 0.45 -7.27
CA LEU A 226 11.50 -0.50 -8.01
C LEU A 226 10.78 -1.84 -8.23
N GLU A 227 10.07 -2.35 -7.22
CA GLU A 227 9.31 -3.60 -7.36
C GLU A 227 8.20 -3.47 -8.41
N LEU A 228 7.47 -2.35 -8.42
CA LEU A 228 6.47 -2.09 -9.44
C LEU A 228 7.11 -1.98 -10.83
N LEU A 229 8.22 -1.25 -10.97
CA LEU A 229 8.95 -1.14 -12.25
C LEU A 229 9.46 -2.49 -12.73
N HIS A 230 10.05 -3.28 -11.83
CA HIS A 230 10.56 -4.62 -12.09
C HIS A 230 9.44 -5.52 -12.63
N PHE A 231 8.36 -5.64 -11.85
CA PHE A 231 7.26 -6.53 -12.18
C PHE A 231 6.51 -6.07 -13.43
N SER A 232 6.17 -4.78 -13.52
CA SER A 232 5.42 -4.27 -14.67
C SER A 232 6.20 -4.39 -15.99
N SER A 233 7.52 -4.18 -15.97
CA SER A 233 8.35 -4.30 -17.17
C SER A 233 8.57 -5.75 -17.56
N TYR A 234 8.64 -6.65 -16.58
CA TYR A 234 8.64 -8.09 -16.86
C TYR A 234 7.36 -8.53 -17.59
N LEU A 235 6.21 -7.95 -17.27
CA LEU A 235 4.95 -8.23 -17.97
C LEU A 235 4.92 -7.74 -19.42
N GLU A 236 5.80 -6.80 -19.82
CA GLU A 236 5.89 -6.32 -21.20
C GLU A 236 6.65 -7.27 -22.14
N GLY A 237 7.36 -8.25 -21.58
CA GLY A 237 8.14 -9.22 -22.33
C GLY A 237 9.62 -9.19 -21.97
N THR A 238 10.29 -10.32 -22.19
CA THR A 238 11.67 -10.53 -21.76
C THR A 238 12.68 -9.64 -22.48
N GLU A 239 12.43 -9.29 -23.74
CA GLU A 239 13.27 -8.44 -24.56
C GLU A 239 13.26 -7.01 -24.03
N VAL A 240 12.06 -6.43 -23.84
CA VAL A 240 11.88 -5.08 -23.30
C VAL A 240 12.49 -4.99 -21.90
N TYR A 241 12.17 -5.95 -21.04
CA TYR A 241 12.68 -5.99 -19.68
C TYR A 241 14.23 -5.97 -19.61
N ARG A 242 14.92 -6.78 -20.44
CA ARG A 242 16.38 -6.81 -20.48
C ARG A 242 17.00 -5.49 -20.92
N GLU A 243 16.30 -4.72 -21.74
CA GLU A 243 16.80 -3.43 -22.22
C GLU A 243 16.61 -2.32 -21.18
N VAL A 244 15.44 -2.27 -20.53
CA VAL A 244 15.06 -1.14 -19.67
C VAL A 244 15.52 -1.31 -18.22
N TRP A 245 15.48 -2.54 -17.69
CA TRP A 245 15.72 -2.78 -16.26
C TRP A 245 17.15 -2.41 -15.80
N PRO A 246 18.23 -2.75 -16.53
CA PRO A 246 19.58 -2.36 -16.11
C PRO A 246 19.80 -0.85 -16.07
N LYS A 247 19.15 -0.11 -16.99
CA LYS A 247 19.22 1.36 -17.05
C LYS A 247 18.65 1.97 -15.76
N TRP A 248 17.51 1.45 -15.29
CA TRP A 248 16.87 1.94 -14.06
C TRP A 248 17.63 1.55 -12.79
N LEU A 249 18.30 0.39 -12.75
CA LEU A 249 19.14 0.04 -11.60
C LEU A 249 20.36 0.97 -11.45
N THR A 250 20.99 1.31 -12.58
CA THR A 250 22.19 2.17 -12.60
C THR A 250 21.86 3.61 -12.23
N ALA A 251 20.69 4.12 -12.66
CA ALA A 251 20.20 5.46 -12.32
C ALA A 251 19.99 5.69 -10.81
N HIS A 252 19.96 4.63 -9.99
CA HIS A 252 19.56 4.72 -8.58
C HIS A 252 20.63 4.25 -7.60
N GLY A 253 21.89 4.14 -8.03
CA GLY A 253 23.02 3.78 -7.16
C GLY A 253 22.93 2.36 -6.58
N ALA A 254 21.98 1.54 -7.03
CA ALA A 254 21.95 0.11 -6.79
C ALA A 254 22.99 -0.52 -7.72
N LYS A 255 24.26 -0.51 -7.30
CA LYS A 255 25.23 -1.40 -7.92
C LYS A 255 24.74 -2.82 -7.70
N LEU A 256 24.46 -3.53 -8.79
CA LEU A 256 24.41 -4.97 -8.78
C LEU A 256 25.86 -5.42 -8.59
N ASP A 257 26.28 -5.54 -7.34
CA ASP A 257 27.50 -6.29 -7.04
C ASP A 257 27.17 -7.75 -7.43
N GLY A 258 27.90 -8.25 -8.43
CA GLY A 258 27.66 -9.55 -9.08
C GLY A 258 27.91 -10.76 -8.19
#